data_AF-A0A0G1CPT0-F1
#
_entry.id   AF-A0A0G1CPT0-F1
#
_cell.length_a   1.000
_cell.length_b   1.000
_cell.length_c   1.000
_cell.angle_alpha   90.00
_cell.angle_beta   90.00
_cell.angle_gamma   90.00
#
_symmetry.space_group_name_H-M   'P 1'
#
loop_
_entity.id
_entity.type
_entity.pdbx_description
1 polymer ?
#
loop_
_entity_poly.entity_id
_entity_poly.type
_entity_poly.pdbx_seq_one_letter_code
_entity_poly.pdbx_strand_id
1 'polypeptide(L)'
;MRKSTNKKSYLDLLKERKTDSRVYFHHQSVGLELAETLEDKGHKSLYMKLAKDYDAQALLELAKDVAMRSNVQNKGAYFMKLLPSVRKTKKQ
;
A
#
# COMPACT_ATOMS: atom_id res chain seq x y z
N MET A 1 -2.59 7.14 50.59
CA MET A 1 -2.28 6.12 49.55
C MET A 1 -1.58 6.81 48.38
N ARG A 2 -0.26 6.59 48.19
CA ARG A 2 0.48 7.17 47.04
C ARG A 2 0.11 6.39 45.77
N LYS A 3 -0.44 7.07 44.77
CA LYS A 3 -0.69 6.50 43.43
C LYS A 3 0.66 6.13 42.80
N SER A 4 0.93 4.83 42.67
CA SER A 4 2.04 4.34 41.85
C SER A 4 1.72 4.67 40.38
N THR A 5 2.41 5.65 39.81
CA THR A 5 2.37 5.91 38.37
C THR A 5 3.11 4.76 37.69
N ASN A 6 2.37 3.81 37.16
CA ASN A 6 2.90 2.69 36.38
C ASN A 6 3.54 3.22 35.09
N LYS A 7 4.85 3.51 35.13
CA LYS A 7 5.63 3.89 33.94
C LYS A 7 5.86 2.62 33.13
N LYS A 8 5.17 2.50 31.98
CA LYS A 8 5.51 1.49 30.96
C LYS A 8 7.01 1.55 30.68
N SER A 9 7.67 0.38 30.58
CA SER A 9 9.08 0.32 30.21
C SER A 9 9.27 0.84 28.78
N TYR A 10 10.42 1.47 28.49
CA TYR A 10 10.75 1.95 27.15
C TYR A 10 10.63 0.86 26.08
N LEU A 11 10.98 -0.39 26.43
CA LEU A 11 10.85 -1.55 25.53
C LEU A 11 9.40 -1.89 25.21
N ASP A 12 8.48 -1.70 26.15
CA ASP A 12 7.05 -1.96 25.95
C ASP A 12 6.45 -0.93 24.99
N LEU A 13 6.86 0.34 25.12
CA LEU A 13 6.45 1.42 24.22
C LEU A 13 6.95 1.19 22.77
N LEU A 14 8.14 0.62 22.59
CA LEU A 14 8.65 0.28 21.25
C LEU A 14 7.87 -0.88 20.61
N LYS A 15 7.48 -1.89 21.40
CA LYS A 15 6.65 -3.00 20.91
C LYS A 15 5.27 -2.50 20.48
N GLU A 16 4.66 -1.63 21.29
CA GLU A 16 3.36 -1.02 21.00
C GLU A 16 3.40 -0.14 19.73
N ARG A 17 4.44 0.68 19.55
CA ARG A 17 4.65 1.47 18.32
C ARG A 17 4.99 0.62 17.08
N LYS A 18 5.43 -0.62 17.27
CA LYS A 18 5.70 -1.53 16.14
C LYS A 18 4.40 -1.94 15.45
N THR A 19 3.32 -2.06 16.22
CA THR A 19 2.00 -2.48 15.75
C THR A 19 1.17 -1.38 15.11
N ASP A 20 1.49 -0.10 15.36
CA ASP A 20 0.77 1.01 14.74
C ASP A 20 0.96 1.05 13.21
N SER A 21 -0.15 1.19 12.48
CA SER A 21 -0.13 1.35 11.02
C SER A 21 0.60 2.65 10.65
N ARG A 22 1.60 2.54 9.77
CA ARG A 22 2.44 3.67 9.33
C ARG A 22 1.96 4.33 8.04
N VAL A 23 0.63 4.32 7.81
CA VAL A 23 0.01 4.95 6.65
C VAL A 23 -0.29 6.40 7.00
N TYR A 24 0.60 7.30 6.57
CA TYR A 24 0.52 8.74 6.82
C TYR A 24 0.05 9.52 5.58
N PHE A 25 0.18 8.94 4.39
CA PHE A 25 -0.12 9.61 3.13
C PHE A 25 -1.04 8.78 2.23
N HIS A 26 -1.80 9.47 1.39
CA HIS A 26 -2.73 8.86 0.45
C HIS A 26 -2.07 7.81 -0.48
N HIS A 27 -0.89 8.10 -1.05
CA HIS A 27 -0.19 7.13 -1.90
C HIS A 27 0.21 5.85 -1.14
N GLN A 28 0.37 5.91 0.19
CA GLN A 28 0.67 4.72 1.00
C GLN A 28 -0.56 3.83 1.15
N SER A 29 -1.74 4.43 1.36
CA SER A 29 -2.99 3.67 1.42
C SER A 29 -3.30 3.03 0.07
N VAL A 30 -3.20 3.80 -1.02
CA VAL A 30 -3.41 3.31 -2.39
C VAL A 30 -2.42 2.19 -2.73
N GLY A 31 -1.14 2.36 -2.40
CA GLY A 31 -0.14 1.33 -2.63
C GLY A 31 -0.40 0.03 -1.88
N LEU A 32 -0.96 0.08 -0.67
CA LEU A 32 -1.38 -1.10 0.07
C LEU A 32 -2.59 -1.76 -0.58
N GLU A 33 -3.60 -0.98 -0.94
CA GLU A 33 -4.82 -1.47 -1.60
C GLU A 33 -4.49 -2.17 -2.93
N LEU A 34 -3.58 -1.60 -3.73
CA LEU A 34 -3.08 -2.23 -4.96
C LEU A 34 -2.41 -3.58 -4.67
N ALA A 35 -1.54 -3.63 -3.66
CA ALA A 35 -0.84 -4.84 -3.29
C ALA A 35 -1.80 -5.94 -2.79
N GLU A 36 -2.87 -5.57 -2.11
CA GLU A 36 -3.90 -6.50 -1.65
C GLU A 36 -4.77 -6.97 -2.82
N THR A 37 -5.22 -6.06 -3.68
CA THR A 37 -6.07 -6.35 -4.84
C THR A 37 -5.39 -7.26 -5.85
N LEU A 38 -4.09 -7.07 -6.06
CA LEU A 38 -3.28 -7.87 -6.99
C LEU A 38 -2.69 -9.12 -6.33
N GLU A 39 -3.03 -9.40 -5.07
CA GLU A 39 -2.50 -10.51 -4.28
C GLU A 39 -0.96 -10.52 -4.21
N ASP A 40 -0.35 -9.33 -4.24
CA ASP A 40 1.08 -9.10 -4.38
C ASP A 40 1.65 -8.24 -3.24
N LYS A 41 1.39 -8.67 -2.00
CA LYS A 41 1.78 -7.97 -0.76
C LYS A 41 3.30 -7.79 -0.61
N GLY A 42 4.09 -8.62 -1.30
CA GLY A 42 5.56 -8.53 -1.34
C GLY A 42 6.05 -7.22 -1.96
N HIS A 43 5.32 -6.69 -2.95
CA HIS A 43 5.71 -5.50 -3.71
C HIS A 43 4.97 -4.22 -3.30
N LYS A 44 4.37 -4.17 -2.10
CA LYS A 44 3.67 -2.96 -1.59
C LYS A 44 4.46 -1.66 -1.76
N SER A 45 5.77 -1.67 -1.53
CA SER A 45 6.63 -0.48 -1.67
C SER A 45 6.73 0.01 -3.12
N LEU A 46 6.69 -0.90 -4.09
CA LEU A 46 6.63 -0.57 -5.51
C LEU A 46 5.28 0.07 -5.84
N TYR A 47 4.17 -0.51 -5.38
CA TYR A 47 2.83 0.06 -5.60
C TYR A 47 2.66 1.43 -4.94
N MET A 48 3.20 1.65 -3.74
CA MET A 48 3.23 2.96 -3.10
C MET A 48 3.99 4.00 -3.93
N LYS A 49 5.08 3.59 -4.61
CA LYS A 49 5.83 4.47 -5.51
C LYS A 49 5.01 4.79 -6.76
N LEU A 50 4.35 3.80 -7.35
CA LEU A 50 3.45 4.03 -8.49
C LEU A 50 2.34 5.02 -8.14
N ALA A 51 1.72 4.88 -6.98
CA ALA A 51 0.69 5.82 -6.50
C ALA A 51 1.21 7.25 -6.22
N LYS A 52 2.53 7.47 -6.17
CA LYS A 52 3.11 8.82 -6.13
C LYS A 52 3.29 9.44 -7.51
N ASP A 53 3.54 8.60 -8.52
CA ASP A 53 3.99 9.04 -9.85
C ASP A 53 2.90 8.91 -10.93
N TYR A 54 1.80 8.22 -10.61
CA TYR A 54 0.64 8.03 -11.49
C TYR A 54 -0.65 8.47 -10.78
N ASP A 55 -1.71 8.64 -11.57
CA ASP A 55 -3.04 8.90 -11.04
C ASP A 55 -3.56 7.69 -10.24
N ALA A 56 -3.94 7.92 -8.97
CA ALA A 56 -4.34 6.86 -8.05
C ALA A 56 -5.63 6.15 -8.50
N GLN A 57 -6.60 6.91 -9.01
CA GLN A 57 -7.88 6.37 -9.45
C GLN A 57 -7.68 5.42 -10.65
N ALA A 58 -6.89 5.84 -11.63
CA ALA A 58 -6.58 5.01 -12.79
C ALA A 58 -5.81 3.73 -12.42
N LEU A 59 -4.90 3.79 -11.42
CA LEU A 59 -4.22 2.60 -10.92
C LEU A 59 -5.21 1.62 -10.25
N LEU A 60 -6.12 2.12 -9.41
CA LEU A 60 -7.09 1.29 -8.71
C LEU A 60 -8.10 0.64 -9.67
N GLU A 61 -8.56 1.38 -10.67
CA GLU A 61 -9.43 0.85 -11.73
C GLU A 61 -8.74 -0.27 -12.51
N LEU A 62 -7.48 -0.05 -12.92
CA LEU A 62 -6.70 -1.08 -13.61
C LEU A 62 -6.46 -2.30 -12.73
N ALA A 63 -6.16 -2.13 -11.45
CA ALA A 63 -5.94 -3.24 -10.53
C ALA A 63 -7.21 -4.08 -10.33
N LYS A 64 -8.37 -3.44 -10.22
CA LYS A 64 -9.67 -4.12 -10.14
C LYS A 64 -9.97 -4.91 -11.42
N ASP A 65 -9.74 -4.33 -12.58
CA ASP A 65 -9.88 -5.04 -13.87
C ASP A 65 -8.98 -6.29 -13.92
N VAL A 66 -7.71 -6.16 -13.55
CA VAL A 66 -6.78 -7.30 -13.50
C VAL A 66 -7.22 -8.35 -12.48
N ALA A 67 -7.73 -7.95 -11.32
CA ALA A 67 -8.18 -8.86 -10.29
C ALA A 67 -9.40 -9.70 -10.69
N MET A 68 -10.28 -9.15 -11.54
CA MET A 68 -11.47 -9.84 -12.06
C MET A 68 -11.13 -10.87 -13.16
N ARG A 69 -9.96 -10.79 -13.79
CA ARG A 69 -9.54 -11.70 -14.85
C ARG A 69 -9.09 -13.04 -14.26
N SER A 70 -9.96 -14.04 -14.34
CA SER A 70 -9.71 -15.39 -13.81
C SER A 70 -8.61 -16.17 -14.56
N ASN A 71 -8.27 -15.77 -15.79
CA ASN A 71 -7.23 -16.39 -16.60
C ASN A 71 -5.82 -15.88 -16.30
N VAL A 72 -5.65 -14.92 -15.39
CA VAL A 72 -4.36 -14.33 -15.04
C VAL A 72 -3.84 -14.95 -13.74
N GLN A 73 -2.79 -15.77 -13.84
CA GLN A 73 -2.17 -16.40 -12.66
C GLN A 73 -1.36 -15.41 -11.83
N ASN A 74 -0.56 -14.53 -12.47
CA ASN A 74 0.25 -13.52 -11.78
C ASN A 74 -0.33 -12.13 -12.06
N LYS A 75 -1.26 -11.71 -11.19
CA LYS A 75 -1.97 -10.44 -11.29
C LYS A 75 -1.02 -9.24 -11.19
N GLY A 76 -0.05 -9.26 -10.26
CA GLY A 76 0.93 -8.18 -10.12
C GLY A 76 1.79 -7.98 -11.38
N ALA A 77 2.35 -9.06 -11.94
CA ALA A 77 3.14 -8.96 -13.17
C ALA A 77 2.31 -8.53 -14.38
N TYR A 78 1.06 -9.00 -14.47
CA TYR A 78 0.16 -8.61 -15.56
C TYR A 78 -0.25 -7.13 -15.45
N PHE A 79 -0.54 -6.66 -14.24
CA PHE A 79 -0.77 -5.23 -13.96
C PHE A 79 0.41 -4.38 -14.42
N MET A 80 1.64 -4.78 -14.10
CA MET A 80 2.84 -4.05 -14.52
C MET A 80 2.99 -3.99 -16.05
N LYS A 81 2.55 -5.02 -16.78
CA LYS A 81 2.54 -5.00 -18.25
C LYS A 81 1.50 -4.01 -18.82
N LEU A 82 0.38 -3.83 -18.14
CA LEU A 82 -0.69 -2.91 -18.57
C LEU A 82 -0.46 -1.47 -18.11
N LEU A 83 0.39 -1.25 -17.12
CA LEU A 83 0.72 0.07 -16.55
C LEU A 83 1.04 1.16 -17.58
N PRO A 84 1.74 0.92 -18.72
CA PRO A 84 1.99 1.95 -19.72
C PRO A 84 0.73 2.58 -20.33
N SER A 85 -0.44 1.94 -20.21
CA SER A 85 -1.73 2.50 -20.63
C SER A 85 -2.26 3.59 -19.68
N VAL A 86 -1.68 3.70 -18.48
CA VAL A 86 -2.09 4.66 -17.44
C VAL A 86 -1.33 5.97 -17.61
N ARG A 87 -2.03 7.10 -17.46
CA ARG A 87 -1.44 8.43 -17.55
C ARG A 87 -0.53 8.69 -16.34
N LYS A 88 0.72 9.11 -16.60
CA LYS A 88 1.62 9.62 -15.57
C LYS A 88 1.14 10.99 -15.09
N THR A 89 1.08 11.20 -13.79
CA THR A 89 0.91 12.55 -13.24
C THR A 89 2.22 13.31 -13.43
N LYS A 90 2.14 14.51 -14.01
CA LYS A 90 3.31 15.41 -14.02
C LYS A 90 3.53 15.84 -12.57
N LYS A 91 4.66 15.48 -11.98
CA LYS A 91 5.11 16.10 -10.72
C LYS A 91 5.19 17.61 -10.96
N GLN A 92 4.40 18.38 -10.21
CA GLN A 92 4.57 19.84 -10.09
C GLN A 92 5.82 20.14 -9.30
#